data_AF-A0A846C6T2-F1
#
_entry.id   AF-A0A846C6T2-F1
#
_cell.length_a   1.000
_cell.length_b   1.000
_cell.length_c   1.000
_cell.angle_alpha   90.00
_cell.angle_beta   90.00
_cell.angle_gamma   90.00
#
_symmetry.space_group_name_H-M   'P 1'
#
loop_
_entity.id
_entity.type
_entity.pdbx_description
1 polymer ?
#
loop_
_entity_poly.entity_id
_entity_poly.type
_entity_poly.pdbx_seq_one_letter_code
_entity_poly.pdbx_strand_id
1 'polypeptide(L)'
;QAKTQYQLAAQGDLDAGYNALARLSIKNKKYSEAVSLLYRGLELVSEDDKETRYALQKNLGWAHLEQKRYDDAKNRLEEAISLDNTESPQAAAHCLLAQVLEEKDAPQSALMEWEKCLRYADQRNPEEYDWIEQARQRVDKQEP
;
A
#
# COMPACT_ATOMS: atom_id res chain seq x y z
N GLN A 1 12.76 23.21 0.44
CA GLN A 1 11.86 23.86 1.42
C GLN A 1 10.74 22.91 1.88
N ALA A 2 10.10 22.12 1.00
CA ALA A 2 9.10 21.12 1.40
C ALA A 2 9.63 20.05 2.39
N LYS A 3 10.85 19.53 2.21
CA LYS A 3 11.45 18.52 3.10
C LYS A 3 11.53 18.99 4.57
N THR A 4 11.86 20.25 4.79
CA THR A 4 11.95 20.87 6.11
C THR A 4 10.56 21.09 6.72
N GLN A 5 9.56 21.44 5.90
CA GLN A 5 8.18 21.57 6.36
C GLN A 5 7.55 20.23 6.74
N TYR A 6 7.86 19.14 6.02
CA TYR A 6 7.44 17.81 6.44
C TYR A 6 8.14 17.33 7.72
N GLN A 7 9.42 17.66 7.91
CA GLN A 7 10.14 17.37 9.16
C GLN A 7 9.58 18.15 10.37
N LEU A 8 9.05 19.36 10.14
CA LEU A 8 8.41 20.18 11.17
C LEU A 8 6.96 19.77 11.43
N ALA A 9 6.18 19.43 10.39
CA ALA A 9 4.81 18.92 10.53
C ALA A 9 4.78 17.53 11.20
N ALA A 10 5.83 16.73 11.01
CA ALA A 10 6.03 15.51 11.77
C ALA A 10 6.04 15.79 13.28
N GLN A 11 6.44 16.96 13.80
CA GLN A 11 6.44 17.16 15.25
C GLN A 11 5.04 17.26 15.90
N GLY A 12 3.96 17.34 15.11
CA GLY A 12 2.57 17.37 15.61
C GLY A 12 1.80 16.05 15.44
N ASP A 13 2.06 15.32 14.34
CA ASP A 13 1.49 14.00 13.96
C ASP A 13 2.62 13.13 13.37
N LEU A 14 3.50 12.63 14.24
CA LEU A 14 4.84 12.09 13.89
C LEU A 14 4.84 10.96 12.87
N ASP A 15 3.82 10.13 12.83
CA ASP A 15 3.69 8.91 12.02
C ASP A 15 3.11 9.14 10.61
N ALA A 16 2.05 9.94 10.50
CA ALA A 16 1.43 10.28 9.21
C ALA A 16 2.41 11.03 8.27
N GLY A 17 3.31 11.85 8.84
CA GLY A 17 4.35 12.56 8.10
C GLY A 17 5.36 11.63 7.41
N TYR A 18 5.78 10.54 8.08
CA TYR A 18 6.68 9.55 7.47
C TYR A 18 5.98 8.80 6.34
N ASN A 19 4.70 8.45 6.53
CA ASN A 19 3.93 7.76 5.51
C ASN A 19 3.80 8.59 4.22
N ALA A 20 3.50 9.90 4.35
CA ALA A 20 3.39 10.80 3.20
C ALA A 20 4.73 10.98 2.46
N LEU A 21 5.84 11.15 3.20
CA LEU A 21 7.18 11.26 2.62
C LEU A 21 7.62 9.97 1.93
N ALA A 22 7.30 8.82 2.52
CA ALA A 22 7.60 7.53 1.93
C ALA A 22 6.83 7.31 0.63
N ARG A 23 5.53 7.59 0.62
CA ARG A 23 4.70 7.54 -0.59
C ARG A 23 5.26 8.41 -1.71
N LEU A 24 5.67 9.64 -1.40
CA LEU A 24 6.34 10.52 -2.36
C LEU A 24 7.68 9.92 -2.85
N SER A 25 8.42 9.28 -1.96
CA SER A 25 9.68 8.60 -2.31
C SER A 25 9.45 7.42 -3.25
N ILE A 26 8.39 6.62 -3.04
CA ILE A 26 7.98 5.53 -3.95
C ILE A 26 7.66 6.09 -5.34
N LYS A 27 6.82 7.13 -5.42
CA LYS A 27 6.48 7.78 -6.71
C LYS A 27 7.70 8.34 -7.44
N ASN A 28 8.73 8.76 -6.70
CA ASN A 28 10.01 9.21 -7.25
C ASN A 28 11.04 8.08 -7.47
N LYS A 29 10.61 6.81 -7.37
CA LYS A 29 11.44 5.60 -7.53
C LYS A 29 12.60 5.49 -6.54
N LYS A 30 12.49 6.15 -5.38
CA LYS A 30 13.46 6.10 -4.28
C LYS A 30 13.03 5.08 -3.24
N TYR A 31 12.96 3.82 -3.65
CA TYR A 31 12.32 2.77 -2.85
C TYR A 31 13.05 2.49 -1.53
N SER A 32 14.39 2.55 -1.50
CA SER A 32 15.15 2.38 -0.25
C SER A 32 14.91 3.53 0.74
N GLU A 33 14.80 4.78 0.26
CA GLU A 33 14.43 5.93 1.10
C GLU A 33 13.02 5.75 1.66
N ALA A 34 12.07 5.31 0.84
CA ALA A 34 10.72 5.00 1.28
C ALA A 34 10.70 3.95 2.39
N VAL A 35 11.42 2.83 2.21
CA VAL A 35 11.51 1.76 3.22
C VAL A 35 12.05 2.30 4.54
N SER A 36 13.12 3.09 4.54
CA SER A 36 13.68 3.67 5.77
C SER A 36 12.69 4.59 6.48
N LEU A 37 11.95 5.42 5.73
CA LEU A 37 10.92 6.30 6.29
C LEU A 37 9.77 5.50 6.90
N LEU A 38 9.33 4.44 6.25
CA LEU A 38 8.19 3.62 6.70
C LEU A 38 8.52 2.84 7.97
N TYR A 39 9.72 2.26 8.06
CA TYR A 39 10.16 1.64 9.31
C TYR A 39 10.24 2.66 10.45
N ARG A 40 10.72 3.88 10.17
CA ARG A 40 10.73 4.94 11.20
C ARG A 40 9.32 5.35 11.65
N GLY A 41 8.34 5.38 10.73
CA GLY A 41 6.95 5.59 11.08
C GLY A 41 6.41 4.46 11.97
N LEU A 42 6.70 3.20 11.63
CA LEU A 42 6.27 2.03 12.40
C LEU A 42 6.89 1.95 13.80
N GLU A 43 8.09 2.51 14.00
CA GLU A 43 8.72 2.62 15.33
C GLU A 43 8.02 3.64 16.24
N LEU A 44 7.29 4.61 15.67
CA LEU A 44 6.74 5.75 16.39
C LEU A 44 5.21 5.69 16.55
N VAL A 45 4.52 5.02 15.63
CA VAL A 45 3.06 4.85 15.66
C VAL A 45 2.63 3.96 16.84
N SER A 46 1.53 4.34 17.50
CA SER A 46 0.93 3.51 18.55
C SER A 46 0.40 2.20 17.99
N GLU A 47 0.42 1.11 18.77
CA GLU A 47 -0.19 -0.16 18.39
C GLU A 47 -1.72 -0.05 18.20
N ASP A 48 -2.36 0.86 18.93
CA ASP A 48 -3.80 1.10 18.87
C ASP A 48 -4.21 1.92 17.63
N ASP A 49 -3.26 2.62 16.99
CA ASP A 49 -3.53 3.37 15.76
C ASP A 49 -3.44 2.45 14.53
N LYS A 50 -4.49 1.64 14.37
CA LYS A 50 -4.59 0.69 13.26
C LYS A 50 -4.61 1.36 11.88
N GLU A 51 -5.17 2.56 11.78
CA GLU A 51 -5.29 3.28 10.51
C GLU A 51 -3.92 3.73 10.00
N THR A 52 -3.12 4.36 10.87
CA THR A 52 -1.77 4.79 10.48
C THR A 52 -0.86 3.58 10.26
N ARG A 53 -0.98 2.53 11.07
CA ARG A 53 -0.25 1.26 10.87
C ARG A 53 -0.60 0.60 9.55
N TYR A 54 -1.89 0.54 9.18
CA TYR A 54 -2.34 0.06 7.88
C TYR A 54 -1.62 0.82 6.76
N ALA A 55 -1.64 2.15 6.82
CA ALA A 55 -1.09 2.99 5.76
C ALA A 55 0.42 2.79 5.59
N LEU A 56 1.15 2.70 6.71
CA LEU A 56 2.59 2.42 6.75
C LEU A 56 2.91 1.03 6.19
N GLN A 57 2.22 -0.02 6.65
CA GLN A 57 2.45 -1.38 6.18
C GLN A 57 2.13 -1.54 4.70
N LYS A 58 1.02 -0.97 4.22
CA LYS A 58 0.64 -0.99 2.81
C LYS A 58 1.68 -0.29 1.92
N ASN A 59 2.21 0.87 2.33
CA ASN A 59 3.26 1.55 1.57
C ASN A 59 4.60 0.80 1.65
N LEU A 60 4.87 0.06 2.72
CA LEU A 60 6.07 -0.78 2.83
C LEU A 60 5.97 -1.98 1.89
N GLY A 61 4.78 -2.57 1.79
CA GLY A 61 4.42 -3.54 0.78
C GLY A 61 4.66 -3.02 -0.64
N TRP A 62 4.15 -1.83 -0.96
CA TRP A 62 4.36 -1.20 -2.27
C TRP A 62 5.85 -0.96 -2.56
N ALA A 63 6.59 -0.39 -1.61
CA ALA A 63 8.02 -0.15 -1.80
C ALA A 63 8.81 -1.45 -2.03
N HIS A 64 8.42 -2.56 -1.39
CA HIS A 64 9.03 -3.87 -1.60
C HIS A 64 8.64 -4.51 -2.94
N LEU A 65 7.39 -4.35 -3.39
CA LEU A 65 6.95 -4.78 -4.72
C LEU A 65 7.81 -4.13 -5.80
N GLU A 66 8.02 -2.82 -5.72
CA GLU A 66 8.87 -2.07 -6.65
C GLU A 66 10.34 -2.48 -6.60
N GLN A 67 10.80 -3.01 -5.47
CA GLN A 67 12.14 -3.60 -5.31
C GLN A 67 12.22 -5.06 -5.76
N LYS A 68 11.12 -5.64 -6.27
CA LYS A 68 10.97 -7.07 -6.61
C LYS A 68 11.20 -8.00 -5.42
N ARG A 69 11.00 -7.50 -4.21
CA ARG A 69 11.08 -8.27 -2.96
C ARG A 69 9.70 -8.81 -2.64
N TYR A 70 9.24 -9.75 -3.47
CA TYR A 70 7.83 -10.16 -3.47
C TYR A 70 7.37 -10.83 -2.18
N ASP A 71 8.23 -11.59 -1.50
CA ASP A 71 7.89 -12.19 -0.19
C ASP A 71 7.71 -11.13 0.90
N ASP A 72 8.63 -10.15 0.95
CA ASP A 72 8.51 -9.04 1.89
C ASP A 72 7.27 -8.18 1.57
N ALA A 73 7.02 -7.92 0.28
CA ALA A 73 5.86 -7.18 -0.16
C ALA A 73 4.56 -7.87 0.28
N LYS A 74 4.46 -9.18 0.02
CA LYS A 74 3.32 -10.01 0.41
C LYS A 74 3.05 -9.91 1.91
N ASN A 75 4.06 -10.19 2.73
CA ASN A 75 3.91 -10.21 4.19
C ASN A 75 3.40 -8.86 4.73
N ARG A 76 3.92 -7.75 4.20
CA ARG A 76 3.53 -6.40 4.63
C ARG A 76 2.11 -6.03 4.20
N LEU A 77 1.70 -6.47 3.02
CA LEU A 77 0.34 -6.23 2.53
C LEU A 77 -0.69 -7.09 3.27
N GLU A 78 -0.36 -8.34 3.59
CA GLU A 78 -1.20 -9.19 4.45
C GLU A 78 -1.33 -8.60 5.86
N GLU A 79 -0.25 -8.05 6.43
CA GLU A 79 -0.28 -7.35 7.71
C GLU A 79 -1.18 -6.10 7.63
N ALA A 80 -1.08 -5.29 6.56
CA ALA A 80 -1.98 -4.17 6.34
C ALA A 80 -3.45 -4.62 6.28
N ILE A 81 -3.78 -5.63 5.49
CA ILE A 81 -5.15 -6.17 5.39
C ILE A 81 -5.67 -6.65 6.76
N SER A 82 -4.81 -7.23 7.60
CA SER A 82 -5.20 -7.67 8.95
C SER A 82 -5.55 -6.54 9.92
N LEU A 83 -5.03 -5.33 9.66
CA LEU A 83 -5.30 -4.12 10.44
C LEU A 83 -6.53 -3.36 9.95
N ASP A 84 -7.02 -3.70 8.75
CA ASP A 84 -8.07 -2.96 8.07
C ASP A 84 -9.40 -3.03 8.83
N ASN A 85 -10.18 -1.95 8.73
CA ASN A 85 -11.47 -1.89 9.39
C ASN A 85 -12.51 -2.62 8.53
N THR A 86 -13.15 -3.65 9.10
CA THR A 86 -14.19 -4.42 8.41
C THR A 86 -15.39 -3.57 7.97
N GLU A 87 -15.64 -2.45 8.65
CA GLU A 87 -16.70 -1.50 8.31
C GLU A 87 -16.35 -0.57 7.14
N SER A 88 -15.06 -0.35 6.86
CA SER A 88 -14.59 0.47 5.74
C SER A 88 -13.31 -0.13 5.13
N PRO A 89 -13.41 -1.30 4.46
CA PRO A 89 -12.24 -1.95 3.88
C PRO A 89 -11.59 -1.08 2.81
N GLN A 90 -10.27 -1.11 2.74
CA GLN A 90 -9.46 -0.28 1.85
C GLN A 90 -8.90 -1.11 0.69
N ALA A 91 -9.12 -0.64 -0.53
CA ALA A 91 -8.72 -1.37 -1.74
C ALA A 91 -7.21 -1.50 -1.93
N ALA A 92 -6.45 -0.48 -1.54
CA ALA A 92 -5.06 -0.32 -1.94
C ALA A 92 -4.18 -1.55 -1.61
N ALA A 93 -4.31 -2.13 -0.41
CA ALA A 93 -3.53 -3.31 -0.04
C ALA A 93 -3.92 -4.54 -0.87
N HIS A 94 -5.19 -4.74 -1.17
CA HIS A 94 -5.68 -5.81 -2.06
C HIS A 94 -5.14 -5.64 -3.49
N CYS A 95 -5.19 -4.43 -4.04
CA CYS A 95 -4.68 -4.13 -5.38
C CYS A 95 -3.17 -4.40 -5.51
N LEU A 96 -2.39 -4.03 -4.49
CA LEU A 96 -0.95 -4.26 -4.46
C LEU A 96 -0.63 -5.74 -4.24
N LEU A 97 -1.40 -6.43 -3.41
CA LEU A 97 -1.20 -7.86 -3.14
C LEU A 97 -1.49 -8.69 -4.39
N ALA A 98 -2.50 -8.31 -5.17
CA ALA A 98 -2.79 -8.93 -6.44
C ALA A 98 -1.58 -8.86 -7.40
N GLN A 99 -0.95 -7.70 -7.55
CA GLN A 99 0.27 -7.53 -8.36
C GLN A 99 1.42 -8.42 -7.85
N VAL A 100 1.63 -8.47 -6.53
CA VAL A 100 2.64 -9.35 -5.92
C VAL A 100 2.36 -10.82 -6.24
N LEU A 101 1.11 -11.25 -6.19
CA LEU A 101 0.72 -12.64 -6.46
C LEU A 101 0.89 -13.02 -7.93
N GLU A 102 0.70 -12.09 -8.86
CA GLU A 102 1.00 -12.31 -10.28
C GLU A 102 2.48 -12.50 -10.53
N GLU A 103 3.33 -11.66 -9.94
CA GLU A 103 4.79 -11.78 -10.00
C GLU A 103 5.29 -13.09 -9.35
N LYS A 104 4.47 -13.72 -8.50
CA LYS A 104 4.74 -15.00 -7.85
C LYS A 104 4.06 -16.19 -8.54
N ASP A 105 3.56 -16.03 -9.77
CA ASP A 105 2.87 -17.09 -10.54
C ASP A 105 1.67 -17.72 -9.79
N ALA A 106 0.94 -16.92 -9.01
CA ALA A 106 -0.25 -17.34 -8.26
C ALA A 106 -1.54 -16.68 -8.81
N PRO A 107 -1.94 -16.96 -10.07
CA PRO A 107 -2.97 -16.20 -10.78
C PRO A 107 -4.38 -16.32 -10.17
N GLN A 108 -4.72 -17.45 -9.56
CA GLN A 108 -6.01 -17.64 -8.88
C GLN A 108 -6.11 -16.79 -7.62
N SER A 109 -5.04 -16.75 -6.82
CA SER A 109 -4.97 -15.87 -5.66
C SER A 109 -4.93 -14.40 -6.06
N ALA A 110 -4.19 -14.06 -7.12
CA ALA A 110 -4.17 -12.71 -7.65
C ALA A 110 -5.56 -12.23 -8.09
N LEU A 111 -6.34 -13.07 -8.78
CA LEU A 111 -7.69 -12.72 -9.19
C LEU A 111 -8.59 -12.39 -7.99
N MET A 112 -8.58 -13.21 -6.94
CA MET A 112 -9.38 -12.95 -5.74
C MET A 112 -9.02 -11.59 -5.11
N GLU A 113 -7.75 -11.21 -5.14
CA GLU A 113 -7.30 -9.91 -4.62
C GLU A 113 -7.65 -8.75 -5.59
N TRP A 114 -7.66 -8.98 -6.90
CA TRP A 114 -8.17 -8.01 -7.87
C TRP A 114 -9.68 -7.77 -7.75
N GLU A 115 -10.47 -8.81 -7.50
CA GLU A 115 -11.90 -8.68 -7.25
C GLU A 115 -12.17 -7.85 -5.99
N LYS A 116 -11.41 -8.09 -4.91
CA LYS A 116 -11.48 -7.28 -3.68
C LYS A 116 -11.03 -5.84 -3.92
N CYS A 117 -9.95 -5.65 -4.69
CA CYS A 117 -9.50 -4.33 -5.13
C CYS A 117 -10.64 -3.56 -5.79
N LEU A 118 -11.31 -4.13 -6.80
CA LEU A 118 -12.46 -3.47 -7.45
C LEU A 118 -13.65 -3.25 -6.53
N ARG A 119 -13.92 -4.19 -5.63
CA ARG A 119 -15.06 -4.11 -4.71
C ARG A 119 -14.93 -2.95 -3.73
N TYR A 120 -13.72 -2.68 -3.26
CA TYR A 120 -13.46 -1.67 -2.22
C TYR A 120 -12.93 -0.34 -2.77
N ALA A 121 -12.53 -0.30 -4.04
CA ALA A 121 -11.88 0.89 -4.59
C ALA A 121 -12.85 2.06 -4.76
N ASP A 122 -12.34 3.26 -4.50
CA ASP A 122 -13.05 4.50 -4.75
C ASP A 122 -12.47 5.18 -5.99
N GLN A 123 -13.25 5.25 -7.07
CA GLN A 123 -12.85 5.93 -8.31
C GLN A 123 -12.53 7.41 -8.13
N ARG A 124 -12.97 8.02 -7.02
CA ARG A 124 -12.64 9.41 -6.66
C ARG A 124 -11.23 9.53 -6.10
N ASN A 125 -10.58 8.43 -5.70
CA ASN A 125 -9.20 8.40 -5.25
C ASN A 125 -8.25 8.28 -6.46
N PRO A 126 -7.51 9.33 -6.85
CA PRO A 126 -6.64 9.29 -8.03
C PRO A 126 -5.48 8.31 -7.89
N GLU A 127 -5.11 7.92 -6.66
CA GLU A 127 -4.07 6.91 -6.44
C GLU A 127 -4.54 5.51 -6.84
N GLU A 128 -5.83 5.24 -6.68
CA GLU A 128 -6.41 3.94 -6.99
C GLU A 128 -6.77 3.81 -8.46
N TYR A 129 -6.81 4.91 -9.22
CA TYR A 129 -7.21 4.91 -10.63
C TYR A 129 -6.44 3.87 -11.47
N ASP A 130 -5.10 3.89 -11.40
CA ASP A 130 -4.26 2.95 -12.14
C ASP A 130 -4.46 1.50 -11.68
N TRP A 131 -4.76 1.28 -10.40
CA TRP A 131 -5.03 -0.04 -9.85
C TRP A 131 -6.41 -0.55 -10.24
N ILE A 132 -7.42 0.32 -10.28
CA ILE A 132 -8.77 0.00 -10.73
C ILE A 132 -8.74 -0.45 -12.19
N GLU A 133 -8.04 0.29 -13.05
CA GLU A 133 -7.91 -0.06 -14.47
C GLU A 133 -7.22 -1.41 -14.66
N GLN A 134 -6.14 -1.67 -13.92
CA GLN A 134 -5.49 -2.98 -13.93
C GLN A 134 -6.43 -4.08 -13.47
N ALA A 135 -7.14 -3.87 -12.37
CA ALA A 135 -8.05 -4.85 -11.80
C ALA A 135 -9.19 -5.20 -12.78
N ARG A 136 -9.79 -4.20 -13.45
CA ARG A 136 -10.80 -4.43 -14.51
C ARG A 136 -10.25 -5.32 -15.61
N GLN A 137 -9.06 -4.99 -16.14
CA GLN A 137 -8.45 -5.78 -17.21
C GLN A 137 -8.18 -7.23 -16.79
N ARG A 138 -7.87 -7.50 -15.52
CA ARG A 138 -7.59 -8.85 -15.03
C ARG A 138 -8.86 -9.64 -14.76
N VAL A 139 -9.91 -8.99 -14.25
CA VAL A 139 -11.21 -9.63 -14.00
C VAL A 139 -11.92 -9.91 -15.33
N ASP A 140 -12.00 -8.93 -16.24
CA ASP A 140 -12.71 -9.07 -17.52
C ASP A 140 -12.07 -10.15 -18.41
N LYS A 141 -10.74 -10.33 -18.36
CA LYS A 141 -10.04 -11.40 -19.11
C LYS A 141 -10.41 -12.82 -18.66
N GLN A 142 -11.06 -12.98 -17.51
CA GLN A 142 -11.52 -14.27 -17.00
C GLN A 142 -13.00 -14.54 -17.26
N GLU A 143 -13.72 -13.59 -17.86
CA GLU A 143 -15.08 -13.82 -18.35
C GLU A 143 -15.03 -14.62 -19.67
N PRO A 144 -15.73 -15.77 -19.77
CA PRO A 144 -15.71 -16.65 -20.95
C PRO A 144 -16.46 -16.10 -22.16
#